data_AF-A1A0I7-F1
#
_entry.id   AF-A1A0I7-F1
#
_cell.length_a   1.000
_cell.length_b   1.000
_cell.length_c   1.000
_cell.angle_alpha   90.00
_cell.angle_beta   90.00
_cell.angle_gamma   90.00
#
_symmetry.space_group_name_H-M   'P 1'
#
loop_
_entity.id
_entity.type
_entity.pdbx_description
1 polymer ?
#
loop_
_entity_poly.entity_id
_entity_poly.type
_entity_poly.pdbx_seq_one_letter_code
_entity_poly.pdbx_strand_id
1 'polypeptide(L)'
;MRYGHFDDAAKEYVIETPATPLPWINYLGNEDFFSLISNTGGGYSFYKDAKLRRITRYRYNNVPADNGSRCYYLSLMDSDSADAKPVETWSPTFLPCKTPLDSCKCRQGIGYTVFEASKRGIESKLTAFVPLHTNAEINRLDVTNTTDEPAVIDVTGSVEWCLWNAVDDSSNFQRNLSTGEVEIGLATVCWTVS
;
A
#
# COMPACT_ATOMS: atom_id res chain seq x y z
N MET A 1 1.51 22.68 16.45
CA MET A 1 2.21 21.45 16.04
C MET A 1 2.11 21.33 14.52
N ARG A 2 3.17 20.90 13.82
CA ARG A 2 3.19 20.66 12.37
C ARG A 2 3.56 19.20 12.13
N TYR A 3 3.04 18.58 11.08
CA TYR A 3 3.28 17.17 10.72
C TYR A 3 4.05 17.04 9.40
N GLY A 4 4.43 18.17 8.81
CA GLY A 4 5.00 18.28 7.47
C GLY A 4 5.23 19.73 7.05
N HIS A 5 5.76 19.91 5.85
CA HIS A 5 6.12 21.20 5.25
C HIS A 5 6.01 21.16 3.72
N PHE A 6 5.96 22.33 3.07
CA PHE A 6 6.04 22.43 1.62
C PHE A 6 7.50 22.39 1.16
N ASP A 7 7.76 21.62 0.11
CA ASP A 7 8.96 21.72 -0.72
C ASP A 7 8.56 22.38 -2.05
N ASP A 8 8.71 23.70 -2.11
CA ASP A 8 8.30 24.50 -3.27
C ASP A 8 9.12 24.18 -4.52
N ALA A 9 10.39 23.75 -4.35
CA ALA A 9 11.27 23.41 -5.46
C ALA A 9 10.83 22.09 -6.11
N ALA A 10 10.47 21.09 -5.29
CA ALA A 10 9.95 19.82 -5.76
C ALA A 10 8.45 19.87 -6.13
N LYS A 11 7.74 20.93 -5.70
CA LYS A 11 6.27 21.04 -5.76
C LYS A 11 5.59 19.88 -5.01
N GLU A 12 6.11 19.57 -3.83
CA GLU A 12 5.63 18.49 -2.97
C GLU A 12 5.18 19.04 -1.61
N TYR A 13 4.20 18.36 -1.00
CA TYR A 13 4.01 18.46 0.44
C TYR A 13 4.66 17.26 1.13
N VAL A 14 5.59 17.53 2.04
CA VAL A 14 6.39 16.53 2.75
C VAL A 14 5.77 16.30 4.12
N ILE A 15 5.38 15.05 4.40
CA ILE A 15 4.81 14.57 5.66
C ILE A 15 5.88 13.77 6.38
N GLU A 16 6.26 14.19 7.59
CA GLU A 16 7.41 13.63 8.32
C GLU A 16 7.01 12.54 9.33
N THR A 17 5.72 12.28 9.47
CA THR A 17 5.20 11.26 10.38
C THR A 17 3.95 10.58 9.82
N PRO A 18 3.79 9.25 9.98
CA PRO A 18 2.57 8.55 9.61
C PRO A 18 1.39 8.91 10.53
N ALA A 19 1.65 9.45 11.73
CA ALA A 19 0.64 9.77 12.74
C ALA A 19 0.08 11.19 12.56
N THR A 20 -0.45 11.48 11.38
CA THR A 20 -1.18 12.72 11.11
C THR A 20 -2.53 12.74 11.85
N PRO A 21 -3.14 13.92 12.11
CA PRO A 21 -4.42 13.99 12.84
C PRO A 21 -5.56 13.22 12.17
N LEU A 22 -5.51 13.14 10.83
CA LEU A 22 -6.34 12.34 9.95
C LEU A 22 -5.48 11.85 8.78
N PRO A 23 -5.89 10.79 8.07
CA PRO A 23 -5.23 10.39 6.84
C PRO A 23 -5.22 11.54 5.83
N TRP A 24 -4.02 11.91 5.37
CA TRP A 24 -3.83 12.96 4.36
C TRP A 24 -3.63 12.30 3.01
N ILE A 25 -4.50 12.62 2.05
CA ILE A 25 -4.54 11.93 0.75
C ILE A 25 -3.99 12.77 -0.38
N ASN A 26 -3.53 12.07 -1.42
CA ASN A 26 -3.26 12.59 -2.74
C ASN A 26 -4.14 11.89 -3.78
N TYR A 27 -4.26 12.50 -4.95
CA TYR A 27 -4.89 11.92 -6.13
C TYR A 27 -3.83 11.59 -7.19
N LEU A 28 -3.90 10.37 -7.70
CA LEU A 28 -3.08 9.91 -8.82
C LEU A 28 -3.96 9.79 -10.07
N GLY A 29 -3.42 10.14 -11.23
CA GLY A 29 -4.10 10.07 -12.52
C GLY A 29 -4.77 11.39 -12.93
N ASN A 30 -4.85 11.60 -14.23
CA ASN A 30 -5.33 12.84 -14.84
C ASN A 30 -6.27 12.62 -16.04
N GLU A 31 -6.64 11.38 -16.34
CA GLU A 31 -7.47 11.01 -17.49
C GLU A 31 -8.63 10.10 -17.07
N ASP A 32 -8.56 8.82 -17.38
CA ASP A 32 -9.66 7.88 -17.15
C ASP A 32 -9.45 7.03 -15.89
N PHE A 33 -8.21 6.82 -15.45
CA PHE A 33 -7.88 6.01 -14.29
C PHE A 33 -7.41 6.91 -13.14
N PHE A 34 -7.95 6.64 -11.95
CA PHE A 34 -7.65 7.43 -10.77
C PHE A 34 -7.37 6.55 -9.55
N SER A 35 -6.52 7.07 -8.67
CA SER A 35 -6.32 6.51 -7.34
C SER A 35 -6.37 7.59 -6.27
N LEU A 36 -7.02 7.26 -5.15
CA LEU A 36 -6.83 7.98 -3.89
C LEU A 36 -5.75 7.22 -3.12
N ILE A 37 -4.72 7.92 -2.67
CA ILE A 37 -3.64 7.33 -1.86
C ILE A 37 -3.34 8.19 -0.63
N SER A 38 -3.33 7.60 0.55
CA SER A 38 -3.03 8.30 1.79
C SER A 38 -1.54 8.33 2.12
N ASN A 39 -1.17 9.12 3.14
CA ASN A 39 0.18 9.12 3.71
C ASN A 39 0.60 7.81 4.39
N THR A 40 -0.30 6.83 4.50
CA THR A 40 0.01 5.48 4.98
C THR A 40 -0.33 4.36 3.98
N GLY A 41 -0.55 4.72 2.71
CA GLY A 41 -0.77 3.77 1.61
C GLY A 41 -2.22 3.28 1.43
N GLY A 42 -3.15 3.76 2.26
CA GLY A 42 -4.57 3.46 2.11
C GLY A 42 -5.23 4.20 0.94
N GLY A 43 -6.53 3.95 0.76
CA GLY A 43 -7.33 4.48 -0.35
C GLY A 43 -7.75 3.40 -1.35
N TYR A 44 -8.04 3.75 -2.60
CA TYR A 44 -8.43 2.79 -3.65
C TYR A 44 -8.19 3.33 -5.06
N SER A 45 -8.32 2.47 -6.08
CA SER A 45 -8.32 2.86 -7.50
C SER A 45 -9.66 2.58 -8.19
N PHE A 46 -9.95 3.35 -9.25
CA PHE A 46 -11.13 3.17 -10.09
C PHE A 46 -10.88 3.68 -11.52
N TYR A 47 -11.69 3.21 -12.46
CA TYR A 47 -11.66 3.65 -13.86
C TYR A 47 -12.95 4.41 -14.21
N LYS A 48 -12.85 5.71 -14.48
CA LYS A 48 -13.92 6.69 -14.81
C LYS A 48 -14.95 6.94 -13.71
N ASP A 49 -15.48 5.88 -13.11
CA ASP A 49 -16.59 5.94 -12.17
C ASP A 49 -16.24 5.21 -10.88
N ALA A 50 -16.08 5.97 -9.80
CA ALA A 50 -15.72 5.46 -8.47
C ALA A 50 -16.82 4.60 -7.81
N LYS A 51 -18.05 4.63 -8.33
CA LYS A 51 -19.16 3.78 -7.89
C LYS A 51 -19.23 2.51 -8.73
N LEU A 52 -19.26 2.63 -10.06
CA LEU A 52 -19.57 1.51 -10.96
C LEU A 52 -18.34 0.73 -11.43
N ARG A 53 -17.15 1.31 -11.35
CA ARG A 53 -15.90 0.73 -11.87
C ARG A 53 -14.77 0.85 -10.85
N ARG A 54 -15.06 0.58 -9.58
CA ARG A 54 -14.07 0.56 -8.51
C ARG A 54 -13.27 -0.74 -8.57
N ILE A 55 -11.95 -0.61 -8.54
CA ILE A 55 -11.03 -1.75 -8.73
C ILE A 55 -10.63 -2.32 -7.37
N THR A 56 -10.19 -1.48 -6.43
CA THR A 56 -9.79 -1.94 -5.10
C THR A 56 -10.75 -1.47 -4.02
N ARG A 57 -10.95 -2.28 -2.99
CA ARG A 57 -11.88 -2.01 -1.89
C ARG A 57 -11.25 -1.02 -0.92
N TYR A 58 -12.08 -0.16 -0.33
CA TYR A 58 -11.70 0.72 0.77
C TYR A 58 -12.87 0.89 1.73
N ARG A 59 -12.59 0.82 3.04
CA ARG A 59 -13.59 0.95 4.10
C ARG A 59 -13.51 2.35 4.70
N TYR A 60 -14.50 3.18 4.39
CA TYR A 60 -14.69 4.45 5.08
C TYR A 60 -15.08 4.20 6.54
N ASN A 61 -14.64 5.08 7.45
CA ASN A 61 -14.89 4.96 8.89
C ASN A 61 -14.43 3.62 9.51
N ASN A 62 -13.35 3.03 8.96
CA ASN A 62 -12.75 1.83 9.51
C ASN A 62 -12.11 2.10 10.89
N VAL A 63 -11.92 1.05 11.70
CA VAL A 63 -11.25 1.12 13.00
C VAL A 63 -10.12 0.09 13.03
N PRO A 64 -8.84 0.51 12.98
CA PRO A 64 -8.34 1.88 12.77
C PRO A 64 -8.67 2.42 11.37
N ALA A 65 -8.69 3.75 11.24
CA ALA A 65 -8.90 4.40 9.95
C ALA A 65 -7.80 4.03 8.94
N ASP A 66 -8.14 4.11 7.65
CA ASP A 66 -7.18 4.00 6.54
C ASP A 66 -6.44 2.67 6.39
N ASN A 67 -6.92 1.63 7.07
CA ASN A 67 -6.34 0.30 7.00
C ASN A 67 -6.90 -0.49 5.81
N GLY A 68 -6.04 -0.85 4.84
CA GLY A 68 -6.34 -1.81 3.77
C GLY A 68 -6.12 -1.29 2.33
N SER A 69 -6.67 -2.03 1.37
CA SER A 69 -6.56 -1.87 -0.09
C SER A 69 -5.23 -2.22 -0.72
N ARG A 70 -4.13 -1.55 -0.36
CA ARG A 70 -2.79 -1.78 -0.89
C ARG A 70 -1.82 -1.91 0.26
N CYS A 71 -1.33 -3.12 0.47
CA CYS A 71 -0.44 -3.43 1.58
C CYS A 71 0.89 -3.94 1.05
N TYR A 72 1.97 -3.46 1.64
CA TYR A 72 3.32 -3.90 1.35
C TYR A 72 3.97 -4.37 2.65
N TYR A 73 4.63 -5.50 2.59
CA TYR A 73 5.32 -6.12 3.71
C TYR A 73 6.76 -6.35 3.29
N LEU A 74 7.69 -5.80 4.06
CA LEU A 74 9.10 -6.17 4.01
C LEU A 74 9.39 -6.95 5.28
N SER A 75 9.95 -8.15 5.11
CA SER A 75 10.34 -9.01 6.21
C SER A 75 11.83 -9.31 6.13
N LEU A 76 12.56 -8.92 7.17
CA LEU A 76 13.94 -9.37 7.34
C LEU A 76 13.92 -10.83 7.80
N MET A 77 14.49 -11.71 7.00
CA MET A 77 14.52 -13.15 7.28
C MET A 77 15.78 -13.53 8.05
N ASP A 78 15.69 -14.54 8.91
CA ASP A 78 16.83 -15.04 9.70
C ASP A 78 17.87 -15.81 8.89
N SER A 79 17.48 -16.29 7.71
CA SER A 79 18.30 -17.08 6.78
C SER A 79 17.68 -17.06 5.37
N ASP A 80 18.36 -17.65 4.39
CA ASP A 80 17.88 -17.89 3.03
C ASP A 80 17.22 -19.28 2.86
N SER A 81 17.00 -20.00 3.96
CA SER A 81 16.45 -21.36 3.94
C SER A 81 14.93 -21.39 3.71
N ALA A 82 14.40 -22.53 3.27
CA ALA A 82 12.95 -22.70 3.06
C ALA A 82 12.13 -22.59 4.35
N ASP A 83 12.74 -22.89 5.50
CA ASP A 83 12.12 -22.80 6.83
C ASP A 83 12.46 -21.47 7.54
N ALA A 84 13.02 -20.50 6.80
CA ALA A 84 13.42 -19.20 7.33
C ALA A 84 12.23 -18.48 7.98
N LYS A 85 12.51 -17.80 9.09
CA LYS A 85 11.50 -17.07 9.84
C LYS A 85 11.75 -15.57 9.76
N PRO A 86 10.68 -14.75 9.70
CA PRO A 86 10.83 -13.31 9.77
C PRO A 86 11.34 -12.91 11.17
N VAL A 87 12.48 -12.24 11.20
CA VAL A 87 13.04 -11.58 12.39
C VAL A 87 12.18 -10.37 12.75
N GLU A 88 11.83 -9.58 11.74
CA GLU A 88 10.95 -8.41 11.88
C GLU A 88 10.25 -8.13 10.56
N THR A 89 8.99 -7.71 10.63
CA THR A 89 8.17 -7.34 9.47
C THR A 89 7.68 -5.91 9.63
N TRP A 90 7.78 -5.11 8.58
CA TRP A 90 7.28 -3.75 8.53
C TRP A 90 6.67 -3.42 7.17
N SER A 91 6.03 -2.25 7.10
CA SER A 91 5.53 -1.69 5.84
C SER A 91 6.29 -0.40 5.52
N PRO A 92 6.65 -0.16 4.25
CA PRO A 92 7.24 1.11 3.82
C PRO A 92 6.26 2.28 3.99
N THR A 93 4.96 1.99 4.10
CA THR A 93 3.90 2.99 4.32
C THR A 93 3.42 3.02 5.79
N PHE A 94 4.16 2.39 6.71
CA PHE A 94 3.83 2.18 8.13
C PHE A 94 2.62 1.26 8.36
N LEU A 95 1.45 1.57 7.80
CA LEU A 95 0.31 0.64 7.77
C LEU A 95 0.53 -0.45 6.70
N PRO A 96 0.05 -1.68 6.90
CA PRO A 96 -0.80 -2.12 8.01
C PRO A 96 -0.04 -2.57 9.26
N CYS A 97 1.28 -2.80 9.16
CA CYS A 97 2.09 -3.42 10.22
C CYS A 97 2.13 -2.62 11.52
N LYS A 98 2.18 -1.28 11.43
CA LYS A 98 2.41 -0.36 12.56
C LYS A 98 3.72 -0.61 13.32
N THR A 99 4.63 -1.38 12.75
CA THR A 99 5.98 -1.57 13.26
C THR A 99 6.66 -0.20 13.35
N PRO A 100 7.22 0.20 14.50
CA PRO A 100 7.98 1.44 14.60
C PRO A 100 9.15 1.44 13.61
N LEU A 101 9.22 2.49 12.79
CA LEU A 101 10.26 2.68 11.79
C LEU A 101 11.38 3.56 12.36
N ASP A 102 12.60 3.36 11.89
CA ASP A 102 13.76 4.16 12.32
C ASP A 102 13.69 5.56 11.67
N SER A 103 13.21 5.62 10.44
CA SER A 103 12.78 6.85 9.78
C SER A 103 11.60 6.59 8.85
N CYS A 104 10.76 7.60 8.65
CA CYS A 104 9.63 7.56 7.74
C CYS A 104 9.30 8.94 7.20
N LYS A 105 8.94 9.03 5.93
CA LYS A 105 8.53 10.27 5.27
C LYS A 105 7.61 9.93 4.10
N CYS A 106 6.57 10.73 3.88
CA CYS A 106 5.70 10.65 2.72
C CYS A 106 5.74 11.98 1.97
N ARG A 107 5.92 11.95 0.66
CA ARG A 107 5.96 13.14 -0.20
C ARG A 107 4.82 13.05 -1.20
N GLN A 108 3.92 14.02 -1.17
CA GLN A 108 2.77 14.10 -2.06
C GLN A 108 3.08 15.15 -3.13
N GLY A 109 3.31 14.69 -4.36
CA GLY A 109 3.56 15.53 -5.52
C GLY A 109 2.36 15.58 -6.46
N ILE A 110 2.54 16.19 -7.63
CA ILE A 110 1.48 16.32 -8.64
C ILE A 110 1.34 14.98 -9.39
N GLY A 111 0.33 14.18 -9.03
CA GLY A 111 0.02 12.91 -9.69
C GLY A 111 0.88 11.72 -9.26
N TYR A 112 1.69 11.88 -8.21
CA TYR A 112 2.51 10.82 -7.61
C TYR A 112 2.66 11.01 -6.09
N THR A 113 2.94 9.91 -5.39
CA THR A 113 3.27 9.90 -3.97
C THR A 113 4.49 9.03 -3.73
N VAL A 114 5.41 9.48 -2.88
CA VAL A 114 6.62 8.74 -2.51
C VAL A 114 6.61 8.45 -1.01
N PHE A 115 6.80 7.20 -0.63
CA PHE A 115 7.04 6.79 0.76
C PHE A 115 8.51 6.41 0.89
N GLU A 116 9.18 6.97 1.89
CA GLU A 116 10.57 6.69 2.23
C GLU A 116 10.59 6.20 3.68
N ALA A 117 11.09 5.00 3.91
CA ALA A 117 11.13 4.40 5.24
C ALA A 117 12.41 3.61 5.43
N SER A 118 12.95 3.60 6.66
CA SER A 118 14.07 2.76 7.05
C SER A 118 13.75 1.94 8.28
N LYS A 119 14.28 0.71 8.30
CA LYS A 119 14.21 -0.18 9.46
C LYS A 119 15.40 -1.13 9.43
N ARG A 120 16.15 -1.22 10.54
CA ARG A 120 17.31 -2.14 10.69
C ARG A 120 18.36 -2.01 9.58
N GLY A 121 18.61 -0.79 9.11
CA GLY A 121 19.56 -0.55 8.00
C GLY A 121 19.05 -1.05 6.64
N ILE A 122 17.75 -1.31 6.50
CA ILE A 122 17.09 -1.56 5.23
C ILE A 122 16.25 -0.33 4.90
N GLU A 123 16.65 0.39 3.85
CA GLU A 123 15.91 1.53 3.31
C GLU A 123 14.95 1.06 2.21
N SER A 124 13.77 1.66 2.20
CA SER A 124 12.73 1.40 1.22
C SER A 124 12.17 2.71 0.67
N LYS A 125 12.00 2.75 -0.65
CA LYS A 125 11.36 3.87 -1.36
C LYS A 125 10.26 3.33 -2.24
N LEU A 126 9.02 3.62 -1.91
CA LEU A 126 7.84 3.25 -2.69
C LEU A 126 7.31 4.49 -3.43
N THR A 127 7.35 4.48 -4.76
CA THR A 127 6.76 5.54 -5.59
C THR A 127 5.50 5.04 -6.27
N ALA A 128 4.36 5.65 -5.95
CA ALA A 128 3.04 5.35 -6.49
C ALA A 128 2.60 6.46 -7.45
N PHE A 129 2.20 6.11 -8.67
CA PHE A 129 1.70 7.06 -9.67
C PHE A 129 0.84 6.37 -10.73
N VAL A 130 0.05 7.15 -11.46
CA VAL A 130 -0.67 6.68 -12.66
C VAL A 130 0.03 7.29 -13.87
N PRO A 131 0.62 6.48 -14.77
CA PRO A 131 1.28 7.01 -15.96
C PRO A 131 0.28 7.66 -16.91
N LEU A 132 0.74 8.65 -17.68
CA LEU A 132 -0.06 9.25 -18.75
C LEU A 132 -0.52 8.18 -19.74
N HIS A 133 -1.76 8.31 -20.22
CA HIS A 133 -2.35 7.43 -21.23
C HIS A 133 -2.38 5.94 -20.84
N THR A 134 -2.27 5.64 -19.54
CA THR A 134 -2.21 4.27 -19.03
C THR A 134 -3.26 4.09 -17.94
N ASN A 135 -4.11 3.08 -18.09
CA ASN A 135 -5.17 2.78 -17.13
C ASN A 135 -4.67 1.84 -16.01
N ALA A 136 -3.58 2.22 -15.35
CA ALA A 136 -2.98 1.45 -14.27
C ALA A 136 -2.28 2.36 -13.27
N GLU A 137 -2.31 1.96 -12.00
CA GLU A 137 -1.39 2.47 -11.00
C GLU A 137 -0.10 1.65 -11.03
N ILE A 138 1.04 2.33 -11.03
CA ILE A 138 2.36 1.74 -10.89
C ILE A 138 2.87 2.05 -9.49
N ASN A 139 3.31 1.00 -8.80
CA ASN A 139 3.91 1.06 -7.48
C ASN A 139 5.33 0.50 -7.55
N ARG A 140 6.31 1.40 -7.67
CA ARG A 140 7.74 1.05 -7.75
C ARG A 140 8.34 1.03 -6.36
N LEU A 141 8.78 -0.14 -5.91
CA LEU A 141 9.50 -0.30 -4.64
C LEU A 141 11.00 -0.50 -4.92
N ASP A 142 11.82 0.44 -4.49
CA ASP A 142 13.27 0.31 -4.43
C ASP A 142 13.67 -0.07 -2.98
N VAL A 143 14.50 -1.11 -2.81
CA VAL A 143 14.98 -1.58 -1.50
C VAL A 143 16.50 -1.54 -1.48
N THR A 144 17.09 -0.94 -0.45
CA THR A 144 18.54 -0.77 -0.31
C THR A 144 19.00 -1.29 1.05
N ASN A 145 19.95 -2.21 1.07
CA ASN A 145 20.67 -2.59 2.29
C ASN A 145 21.81 -1.59 2.53
N THR A 146 21.77 -0.89 3.66
CA THR A 146 22.80 0.10 4.07
C THR A 146 23.71 -0.43 5.17
N THR A 147 23.60 -1.71 5.52
CA THR A 147 24.51 -2.40 6.44
C THR A 147 25.68 -3.04 5.70
N ASP A 148 26.73 -3.40 6.45
CA ASP A 148 27.89 -4.12 5.91
C ASP A 148 27.66 -5.64 5.79
N GLU A 149 26.51 -6.14 6.27
CA GLU A 149 26.16 -7.57 6.29
C GLU A 149 25.13 -7.90 5.21
N PRO A 150 25.21 -9.07 4.54
CA PRO A 150 24.15 -9.53 3.66
C PRO A 150 22.81 -9.66 4.40
N ALA A 151 21.72 -9.27 3.74
CA ALA A 151 20.37 -9.37 4.27
C ALA A 151 19.46 -10.13 3.30
N VAL A 152 18.63 -11.01 3.84
CA VAL A 152 17.56 -11.69 3.10
C VAL A 152 16.25 -10.98 3.40
N ILE A 153 15.66 -10.36 2.38
CA ILE A 153 14.41 -9.61 2.50
C ILE A 153 13.32 -10.34 1.70
N ASP A 154 12.26 -10.76 2.38
CA ASP A 154 11.02 -11.14 1.72
C ASP A 154 10.18 -9.88 1.47
N VAL A 155 9.63 -9.78 0.26
CA VAL A 155 8.79 -8.66 -0.16
C VAL A 155 7.46 -9.19 -0.62
N THR A 156 6.41 -8.91 0.16
CA THR A 156 5.05 -9.33 -0.14
C THR A 156 4.17 -8.12 -0.39
N GLY A 157 3.53 -8.07 -1.57
CA GLY A 157 2.48 -7.11 -1.90
C GLY A 157 1.10 -7.76 -1.84
N SER A 158 0.11 -7.05 -1.33
CA SER A 158 -1.28 -7.51 -1.30
C SER A 158 -2.23 -6.39 -1.69
N VAL A 159 -3.27 -6.74 -2.44
CA VAL A 159 -4.36 -5.82 -2.75
C VAL A 159 -5.70 -6.47 -2.42
N GLU A 160 -6.65 -5.66 -1.93
CA GLU A 160 -8.03 -6.11 -1.73
C GLU A 160 -8.92 -5.60 -2.87
N TRP A 161 -9.45 -6.52 -3.66
CA TRP A 161 -10.33 -6.19 -4.79
C TRP A 161 -11.72 -5.74 -4.34
N CYS A 162 -12.28 -4.75 -5.04
CA CYS A 162 -13.69 -4.40 -4.98
C CYS A 162 -14.43 -5.11 -6.12
N LEU A 163 -15.66 -5.55 -5.88
CA LEU A 163 -16.50 -6.18 -6.89
C LEU A 163 -17.18 -5.15 -7.81
N TRP A 164 -16.39 -4.25 -8.41
CA TRP A 164 -16.77 -3.19 -9.35
C TRP A 164 -17.78 -2.16 -8.81
N ASN A 165 -19.04 -2.57 -8.66
CA ASN A 165 -20.08 -1.72 -8.11
C ASN A 165 -19.90 -1.63 -6.60
N ALA A 166 -19.29 -0.54 -6.14
CA ALA A 166 -18.93 -0.34 -4.73
C ALA A 166 -20.12 -0.37 -3.76
N VAL A 167 -21.34 -0.07 -4.23
CA VAL A 167 -22.54 -0.16 -3.39
C VAL A 167 -22.98 -1.62 -3.24
N ASP A 168 -22.94 -2.40 -4.32
CA ASP A 168 -23.23 -3.83 -4.28
C ASP A 168 -22.20 -4.57 -3.41
N ASP A 169 -20.91 -4.28 -3.64
CA ASP A 169 -19.76 -4.80 -2.89
C ASP A 169 -19.89 -4.63 -1.36
N SER A 170 -20.51 -3.53 -0.90
CA SER A 170 -20.66 -3.24 0.53
C SER A 170 -22.00 -3.64 1.14
N SER A 171 -22.96 -4.15 0.36
CA SER A 171 -24.34 -4.37 0.85
C SER A 171 -24.99 -5.67 0.41
N ASN A 172 -24.54 -6.30 -0.67
CA ASN A 172 -25.20 -7.45 -1.27
C ASN A 172 -24.47 -8.78 -1.00
N PHE A 173 -23.98 -8.94 0.24
CA PHE A 173 -23.25 -10.13 0.68
C PHE A 173 -24.03 -11.43 0.47
N GLN A 174 -25.37 -11.39 0.50
CA GLN A 174 -26.19 -12.56 0.18
C GLN A 174 -25.87 -13.16 -1.20
N ARG A 175 -25.51 -12.31 -2.17
CA ARG A 175 -25.18 -12.73 -3.54
C ARG A 175 -23.68 -12.78 -3.78
N ASN A 176 -22.93 -11.82 -3.24
CA ASN A 176 -21.55 -11.55 -3.64
C ASN A 176 -20.51 -11.90 -2.58
N LEU A 177 -20.93 -12.42 -1.42
CA LEU A 177 -20.01 -13.01 -0.45
C LEU A 177 -19.50 -14.33 -1.04
N SER A 178 -18.38 -14.26 -1.74
CA SER A 178 -17.59 -15.44 -2.01
C SER A 178 -16.48 -15.53 -0.96
N THR A 179 -16.59 -16.53 -0.09
CA THR A 179 -15.47 -16.93 0.76
C THR A 179 -14.56 -17.78 -0.11
N GLY A 180 -13.40 -17.22 -0.49
CA GLY A 180 -12.37 -18.01 -1.13
C GLY A 180 -11.95 -19.16 -0.20
N GLU A 181 -11.94 -20.37 -0.72
CA GLU A 181 -11.34 -21.51 -0.03
C GLU A 181 -9.86 -21.56 -0.43
N VAL A 182 -8.98 -21.69 0.56
CA VAL A 182 -7.55 -21.89 0.30
C VAL A 182 -7.28 -23.38 0.40
N GLU A 183 -7.15 -24.02 -0.76
CA GLU A 183 -6.61 -25.38 -0.82
C GLU A 183 -5.08 -25.29 -0.84
N ILE A 184 -4.43 -25.76 0.24
CA ILE A 184 -2.97 -25.86 0.29
C ILE A 184 -2.58 -27.22 -0.30
N GLY A 185 -2.31 -27.25 -1.61
CA GLY A 185 -1.60 -28.35 -2.26
C GLY A 185 -0.09 -28.16 -2.14
N LEU A 186 0.69 -29.25 -2.04
CA LEU A 186 2.15 -29.25 -2.00
C LEU A 186 2.71 -28.30 -3.09
N ALA A 187 3.16 -27.12 -2.67
CA ALA A 187 3.77 -26.05 -3.46
C ALA A 187 2.84 -25.15 -4.33
N THR A 188 1.52 -25.11 -4.14
CA THR A 188 0.67 -24.12 -4.85
C THR A 188 -0.50 -23.65 -3.98
N VAL A 189 -0.61 -22.33 -3.80
CA VAL A 189 -1.80 -21.68 -3.24
C VAL A 189 -2.76 -21.43 -4.39
N CYS A 190 -3.85 -22.20 -4.47
CA CYS A 190 -4.92 -21.98 -5.42
C CYS A 190 -6.07 -21.23 -4.73
N TRP A 191 -6.52 -20.13 -5.32
CA TRP A 191 -7.72 -19.41 -4.86
C TRP A 191 -8.90 -19.88 -5.70
N THR A 192 -9.75 -20.73 -5.13
CA THR A 192 -11.02 -21.10 -5.74
C THR A 192 -12.14 -20.23 -5.17
N VAL A 193 -12.97 -19.71 -6.07
CA VAL A 193 -14.17 -18.94 -5.74
C VAL A 193 -15.32 -19.96 -5.76
N SER A 194 -15.92 -20.22 -4.60
CA SER A 194 -17.20 -20.95 -4.51
C SER A 194 -18.39 -20.00 -4.64
#